data_AF-A0A0K8QA00-F1
#
_entry.id   AF-A0A0K8QA00-F1
#
_cell.length_a   1.000
_cell.length_b   1.000
_cell.length_c   1.000
_cell.angle_alpha   90.00
_cell.angle_beta   90.00
_cell.angle_gamma   90.00
#
_symmetry.space_group_name_H-M   'P 1'
#
loop_
_entity.id
_entity.type
_entity.pdbx_description
1 polymer ?
#
loop_
_entity_poly.entity_id
_entity_poly.type
_entity_poly.pdbx_seq_one_letter_code
_entity_poly.pdbx_strand_id
1 'polypeptide(L)'
;PELKPSLDVILSDTRPEEDGYGCGKTDLAKPDCSFDSGKSRTVVVMGDSTAITLLPTVRAALGDTYNVRGMTMAGCAALDIHVKADKPQFAEDCAKFQAQSIQTVNAIKPAMVFMSSTSGVLGQLVSGARRAGRCRVAAGHSQ
;
A
#
# COMPACT_ATOMS: atom_id res chain seq x y z
N PRO A 1 -16.57 -8.90 29.33
CA PRO A 1 -17.57 -8.56 28.29
C PRO A 1 -17.56 -9.58 27.15
N GLU A 2 -18.73 -10.04 26.73
CA GLU A 2 -18.90 -10.97 25.60
C GLU A 2 -18.90 -10.16 24.29
N LEU A 3 -17.94 -10.41 23.40
CA LEU A 3 -17.84 -9.74 22.11
C LEU A 3 -18.87 -10.35 21.14
N LYS A 4 -19.64 -9.50 20.46
CA LYS A 4 -20.60 -9.90 19.43
C LYS A 4 -20.26 -9.20 18.11
N PRO A 5 -19.82 -9.91 17.06
CA PRO A 5 -19.54 -11.36 17.03
C PRO A 5 -18.34 -11.76 17.90
N SER A 6 -18.21 -13.06 18.20
CA SER A 6 -17.08 -13.57 18.98
C SER A 6 -15.77 -13.43 18.21
N LEU A 7 -14.64 -13.45 18.93
CA LEU A 7 -13.32 -13.41 18.28
C LEU A 7 -13.11 -14.60 17.35
N ASP A 8 -13.62 -15.79 17.69
CA ASP A 8 -13.49 -16.97 16.83
C ASP A 8 -14.14 -16.76 15.46
N VAL A 9 -15.33 -16.13 15.44
CA VAL A 9 -16.03 -15.78 14.19
C VAL A 9 -15.24 -14.75 13.39
N ILE A 10 -14.65 -13.76 14.07
CA ILE A 10 -13.84 -12.73 13.40
C ILE A 10 -12.59 -13.35 12.77
N LEU A 11 -11.93 -14.26 13.48
CA LEU A 11 -10.69 -14.91 13.03
C LEU A 11 -10.92 -15.91 11.89
N SER A 12 -12.08 -16.54 11.80
CA SER A 12 -12.36 -17.55 10.78
C SER A 12 -12.82 -16.98 9.44
N ASP A 13 -13.46 -15.80 9.40
CA ASP A 13 -14.28 -15.43 8.22
C ASP A 13 -14.26 -13.94 7.82
N THR A 14 -13.51 -13.07 8.51
CA THR A 14 -13.45 -11.64 8.15
C THR A 14 -12.13 -11.27 7.49
N ARG A 15 -12.13 -11.28 6.16
CA ARG A 15 -11.20 -10.47 5.36
C ARG A 15 -11.95 -9.26 4.81
N PRO A 16 -11.28 -8.10 4.62
CA PRO A 16 -11.90 -7.01 3.87
C PRO A 16 -12.33 -7.50 2.49
N GLU A 17 -13.46 -7.01 1.98
CA GLU A 17 -13.96 -7.35 0.63
C GLU A 17 -12.92 -7.04 -0.46
N GLU A 18 -12.05 -6.08 -0.20
CA GLU A 18 -10.93 -5.65 -1.02
C GLU A 18 -9.94 -6.78 -1.35
N ASP A 19 -9.80 -7.78 -0.49
CA ASP A 19 -8.98 -8.95 -0.79
C ASP A 19 -9.54 -9.69 -2.03
N GLY A 20 -10.86 -9.72 -2.21
CA GLY A 20 -11.54 -10.28 -3.37
C GLY A 20 -11.43 -9.43 -4.64
N TYR A 21 -11.03 -8.17 -4.52
CA TYR A 21 -10.87 -7.23 -5.64
C TYR A 21 -9.44 -7.13 -6.17
N GLY A 22 -8.56 -8.04 -5.76
CA GLY A 22 -7.16 -8.08 -6.20
C GLY A 22 -6.23 -7.15 -5.43
N CYS A 23 -6.66 -6.58 -4.30
CA CYS A 23 -5.82 -5.67 -3.52
C CYS A 23 -4.62 -6.37 -2.82
N GLY A 24 -4.60 -7.70 -2.77
CA GLY A 24 -3.45 -8.48 -2.29
C GLY A 24 -2.19 -8.35 -3.16
N LYS A 25 -2.37 -8.12 -4.47
CA LYS A 25 -1.31 -7.78 -5.43
C LYS A 25 -2.00 -7.06 -6.59
N THR A 26 -2.12 -5.74 -6.51
CA THR A 26 -2.78 -4.94 -7.53
C THR A 26 -2.11 -5.14 -8.89
N ASP A 27 -2.87 -5.44 -9.93
CA ASP A 27 -2.41 -5.31 -11.31
C ASP A 27 -2.60 -3.84 -11.75
N LEU A 28 -1.50 -3.08 -11.78
CA LEU A 28 -1.53 -1.64 -12.08
C LEU A 28 -1.98 -1.33 -13.52
N ALA A 29 -1.96 -2.31 -14.43
CA ALA A 29 -2.43 -2.16 -15.79
C ALA A 29 -3.94 -2.44 -15.95
N LYS A 30 -4.57 -3.00 -14.92
CA LYS A 30 -6.00 -3.32 -14.88
C LYS A 30 -6.71 -2.41 -13.86
N PRO A 31 -8.05 -2.33 -13.92
CA PRO A 31 -8.84 -1.66 -12.88
C PRO A 31 -8.97 -2.50 -11.60
N ASP A 32 -8.02 -3.40 -11.32
CA ASP A 32 -7.99 -4.20 -10.09
C ASP A 32 -7.74 -3.27 -8.90
N CYS A 33 -8.39 -3.54 -7.77
CA CYS A 33 -8.32 -2.69 -6.58
C CYS A 33 -8.62 -1.19 -6.87
N SER A 34 -9.46 -0.91 -7.88
CA SER A 34 -9.91 0.44 -8.24
C SER A 34 -11.39 0.61 -7.94
N PHE A 35 -11.72 1.70 -7.26
CA PHE A 35 -13.09 2.07 -6.86
C PHE A 35 -13.44 3.41 -7.50
N ASP A 36 -13.39 3.43 -8.83
CA ASP A 36 -13.73 4.60 -9.61
C ASP A 36 -15.24 4.79 -9.63
N SER A 37 -15.71 5.92 -9.12
CA SER A 37 -17.14 6.27 -9.01
C SER A 37 -17.50 7.50 -9.88
N GLY A 38 -16.67 7.77 -10.91
CA GLY A 38 -16.86 8.88 -11.85
C GLY A 38 -16.44 10.24 -11.28
N LYS A 39 -15.67 10.28 -10.19
CA LYS A 39 -15.17 11.53 -9.60
C LYS A 39 -14.05 12.11 -10.46
N SER A 40 -13.80 13.41 -10.32
CA SER A 40 -12.78 14.12 -11.10
C SER A 40 -11.35 13.99 -10.53
N ARG A 41 -11.21 13.49 -9.30
CA ARG A 41 -9.93 13.37 -8.61
C ARG A 41 -9.80 11.99 -7.97
N THR A 42 -8.56 11.51 -7.90
CA THR A 42 -8.22 10.21 -7.33
C THR A 42 -7.42 10.37 -6.05
N VAL A 43 -7.67 9.49 -5.08
CA VAL A 43 -6.80 9.26 -3.93
C VAL A 43 -6.22 7.86 -4.02
N VAL A 44 -4.96 7.71 -3.61
CA VAL A 44 -4.23 6.43 -3.68
C VAL A 44 -3.93 5.93 -2.28
N VAL A 45 -4.09 4.62 -2.06
CA VAL A 45 -3.57 3.91 -0.89
C VAL A 45 -2.46 2.97 -1.34
N MET A 46 -1.25 3.09 -0.81
CA MET A 46 -0.06 2.39 -1.30
C MET A 46 0.69 1.66 -0.17
N GLY A 47 1.08 0.41 -0.43
CA GLY A 47 1.99 -0.36 0.42
C GLY A 47 1.63 -1.83 0.62
N ASP A 48 1.92 -2.37 1.80
CA ASP A 48 1.76 -3.80 2.09
C ASP A 48 0.38 -4.16 2.70
N SER A 49 0.31 -5.26 3.44
CA SER A 49 -0.89 -5.69 4.17
C SER A 49 -1.48 -4.62 5.09
N THR A 50 -0.66 -3.72 5.65
CA THR A 50 -1.19 -2.62 6.47
C THR A 50 -1.90 -1.57 5.64
N ALA A 51 -1.45 -1.33 4.40
CA ALA A 51 -2.12 -0.46 3.45
C ALA A 51 -3.41 -1.10 2.91
N ILE A 52 -3.42 -2.41 2.66
CA ILE A 52 -4.63 -3.17 2.30
C ILE A 52 -5.69 -3.00 3.40
N THR A 53 -5.29 -3.14 4.66
CA THR A 53 -6.22 -2.98 5.80
C THR A 53 -6.72 -1.54 5.97
N LEU A 54 -5.93 -0.55 5.54
CA LEU A 54 -6.31 0.87 5.58
C LEU A 54 -7.29 1.25 4.46
N LEU A 55 -7.23 0.56 3.32
CA LEU A 55 -8.01 0.87 2.12
C LEU A 55 -9.54 0.98 2.36
N PRO A 56 -10.21 0.06 3.08
CA PRO A 56 -11.64 0.19 3.40
C PRO A 56 -11.98 1.49 4.14
N THR A 57 -11.08 1.92 5.05
CA THR A 57 -11.28 3.16 5.80
C THR A 57 -11.21 4.37 4.88
N VAL A 58 -10.26 4.40 3.96
CA VAL A 58 -10.12 5.48 2.97
C VAL A 58 -11.31 5.49 2.00
N ARG A 59 -11.78 4.31 1.56
CA ARG A 59 -12.99 4.18 0.73
C ARG A 59 -14.21 4.75 1.43
N ALA A 60 -14.46 4.34 2.67
CA ALA A 60 -15.61 4.81 3.44
C ALA A 60 -15.54 6.33 3.72
N ALA A 61 -14.35 6.86 4.00
CA ALA A 61 -14.19 8.28 4.34
C ALA A 61 -14.19 9.22 3.13
N LEU A 62 -13.68 8.78 1.98
CA LEU A 62 -13.37 9.66 0.84
C LEU A 62 -14.05 9.27 -0.48
N GLY A 63 -14.65 8.09 -0.58
CA GLY A 63 -15.22 7.55 -1.83
C GLY A 63 -16.36 8.37 -2.43
N ASP A 64 -17.06 9.16 -1.61
CA ASP A 64 -18.11 10.09 -2.08
C ASP A 64 -17.53 11.31 -2.81
N THR A 65 -16.28 11.66 -2.53
CA THR A 65 -15.61 12.86 -3.09
C THR A 65 -14.55 12.51 -4.13
N TYR A 66 -13.88 11.36 -3.97
CA TYR A 66 -12.75 10.94 -4.80
C TYR A 66 -12.95 9.52 -5.33
N ASN A 67 -12.38 9.25 -6.50
CA ASN A 67 -12.09 7.87 -6.87
C ASN A 67 -11.01 7.34 -5.92
N VAL A 68 -11.10 6.08 -5.50
CA VAL A 68 -10.12 5.47 -4.60
C VAL A 68 -9.42 4.34 -5.33
N ARG A 69 -8.08 4.33 -5.30
CA ARG A 69 -7.28 3.27 -5.94
C ARG A 69 -6.28 2.69 -4.95
N GLY A 70 -6.30 1.38 -4.77
CA GLY A 70 -5.29 0.66 -4.00
C GLY A 70 -4.13 0.21 -4.89
N MET A 71 -2.92 0.65 -4.55
CA MET A 71 -1.66 0.23 -5.14
C MET A 71 -0.89 -0.59 -4.10
N THR A 72 -1.39 -1.80 -3.85
CA THR A 72 -0.95 -2.62 -2.72
C THR A 72 -0.42 -3.99 -3.16
N MET A 73 0.56 -4.49 -2.41
CA MET A 73 1.08 -5.85 -2.57
C MET A 73 1.46 -6.41 -1.21
N ALA A 74 0.85 -7.52 -0.80
CA ALA A 74 1.06 -8.13 0.51
C ALA A 74 2.56 -8.48 0.73
N GLY A 75 3.08 -8.11 1.91
CA GLY A 75 4.49 -8.28 2.25
C GLY A 75 5.46 -7.32 1.54
N CYS A 76 4.95 -6.37 0.74
CA CYS A 76 5.75 -5.47 -0.07
C CYS A 76 5.73 -4.04 0.46
N ALA A 77 6.79 -3.62 1.16
CA ALA A 77 6.86 -2.28 1.72
C ALA A 77 6.77 -1.21 0.62
N ALA A 78 6.09 -0.10 0.90
CA ALA A 78 6.02 1.06 0.02
C ALA A 78 7.34 1.85 -0.03
N LEU A 79 8.21 1.64 0.96
CA LEU A 79 9.51 2.30 1.09
C LEU A 79 10.54 1.68 0.14
N ASP A 80 11.39 2.52 -0.44
CA ASP A 80 12.48 2.09 -1.33
C ASP A 80 13.62 1.50 -0.48
N ILE A 81 13.40 0.26 -0.04
CA ILE A 81 14.32 -0.48 0.81
C ILE A 81 14.51 -1.89 0.28
N HIS A 82 15.75 -2.36 0.33
CA HIS A 82 16.07 -3.74 0.04
C HIS A 82 16.01 -4.56 1.32
N VAL A 83 15.05 -5.48 1.38
CA VAL A 83 14.88 -6.39 2.51
C VAL A 83 15.27 -7.80 2.10
N LYS A 84 15.76 -8.57 3.05
CA LYS A 84 15.95 -10.01 2.88
C LYS A 84 14.59 -10.65 2.64
N ALA A 85 14.50 -11.45 1.59
CA ALA A 85 13.33 -12.27 1.30
C ALA A 85 13.78 -13.72 1.14
N ASP A 86 12.98 -14.66 1.62
CA ASP A 86 13.26 -16.10 1.48
C ASP A 86 13.29 -16.54 0.01
N LYS A 87 12.63 -15.78 -0.86
CA LYS A 87 12.54 -16.02 -2.30
C LYS A 87 13.05 -14.78 -3.06
N PRO A 88 14.17 -14.85 -3.79
CA PRO A 88 14.70 -13.74 -4.59
C PRO A 88 13.67 -13.13 -5.54
N GLN A 89 12.87 -13.98 -6.20
CA GLN A 89 11.81 -13.53 -7.11
C GLN A 89 10.79 -12.61 -6.42
N PHE A 90 10.48 -12.83 -5.14
CA PHE A 90 9.55 -11.97 -4.42
C PHE A 90 10.13 -10.57 -4.20
N ALA A 91 11.42 -10.47 -3.88
CA ALA A 91 12.10 -9.19 -3.73
C ALA A 91 12.15 -8.41 -5.06
N GLU A 92 12.40 -9.10 -6.17
CA GLU A 92 12.38 -8.52 -7.52
C GLU A 92 10.98 -8.05 -7.93
N ASP A 93 9.97 -8.89 -7.72
CA ASP A 93 8.57 -8.54 -7.94
C ASP A 93 8.17 -7.31 -7.14
N CYS A 94 8.63 -7.22 -5.89
CA CYS A 94 8.40 -6.08 -5.02
C CYS A 94 9.02 -4.79 -5.54
N ALA A 95 10.31 -4.83 -5.87
CA ALA A 95 11.02 -3.67 -6.41
C ALA A 95 10.35 -3.19 -7.72
N LYS A 96 9.95 -4.13 -8.58
CA LYS A 96 9.22 -3.81 -9.81
C LYS A 96 7.86 -3.18 -9.53
N PHE A 97 7.06 -3.79 -8.64
CA PHE A 97 5.75 -3.27 -8.27
C PHE A 97 5.83 -1.86 -7.68
N GLN A 98 6.81 -1.61 -6.82
CA GLN A 98 7.04 -0.31 -6.22
C GLN A 98 7.40 0.75 -7.28
N ALA A 99 8.36 0.44 -8.16
CA ALA A 99 8.75 1.35 -9.24
C ALA A 99 7.57 1.69 -10.15
N GLN A 100 6.76 0.68 -10.52
CA GLN A 100 5.56 0.86 -11.33
C GLN A 100 4.48 1.67 -10.58
N SER A 101 4.32 1.48 -9.27
CA SER A 101 3.38 2.26 -8.45
C SER A 101 3.78 3.73 -8.42
N ILE A 102 5.08 4.04 -8.23
CA ILE A 102 5.59 5.42 -8.27
C ILE A 102 5.37 6.05 -9.64
N GLN A 103 5.66 5.32 -10.73
CA GLN A 103 5.38 5.80 -12.09
C GLN A 103 3.89 6.09 -12.29
N THR A 104 3.02 5.22 -11.78
CA THR A 104 1.56 5.38 -11.88
C THR A 104 1.09 6.61 -11.09
N VAL A 105 1.57 6.79 -9.86
CA VAL A 105 1.28 7.99 -9.04
C VAL A 105 1.71 9.26 -9.76
N ASN A 106 2.92 9.28 -10.34
CA ASN A 106 3.42 10.43 -11.09
C ASN A 106 2.60 10.73 -12.35
N ALA A 107 2.10 9.69 -13.02
CA ALA A 107 1.27 9.82 -14.21
C ALA A 107 -0.14 10.34 -13.90
N ILE A 108 -0.81 9.76 -12.90
CA ILE A 108 -2.21 10.10 -12.57
C ILE A 108 -2.34 11.33 -11.66
N LYS A 109 -1.25 11.75 -11.00
CA LYS A 109 -1.18 12.92 -10.12
C LYS A 109 -2.35 12.97 -9.12
N PRO A 110 -2.46 12.00 -8.21
CA PRO A 110 -3.59 11.93 -7.29
C PRO A 110 -3.63 13.15 -6.37
N ALA A 111 -4.82 13.43 -5.83
CA ALA A 111 -5.00 14.50 -4.86
C ALA A 111 -4.22 14.25 -3.57
N MET A 112 -4.12 12.99 -3.16
CA MET A 112 -3.47 12.52 -1.95
C MET A 112 -2.97 11.08 -2.13
N VAL A 113 -1.89 10.74 -1.41
CA VAL A 113 -1.38 9.37 -1.29
C VAL A 113 -1.29 9.00 0.19
N PHE A 114 -2.02 7.97 0.60
CA PHE A 114 -1.89 7.34 1.90
C PHE A 114 -0.88 6.20 1.78
N MET A 115 0.24 6.30 2.48
CA MET A 115 1.29 5.29 2.45
C MET A 115 1.38 4.59 3.81
N SER A 116 1.33 3.26 3.80
CA SER A 116 1.46 2.45 5.02
C SER A 116 2.32 1.23 4.73
N SER A 117 3.20 0.88 5.67
CA SER A 117 4.00 -0.34 5.59
C SER A 117 4.30 -0.85 6.99
N THR A 118 4.46 -2.16 7.09
CA THR A 118 4.78 -2.86 8.33
C THR A 118 6.19 -2.50 8.78
N SER A 119 6.37 -1.91 9.96
CA SER A 119 7.71 -1.52 10.46
C SER A 119 8.69 -2.69 10.64
N GLY A 120 8.19 -3.92 10.74
CA GLY A 120 8.99 -5.15 10.85
C GLY A 120 10.00 -5.34 9.70
N VAL A 121 9.71 -4.80 8.51
CA VAL A 121 10.62 -4.87 7.36
C VAL A 121 11.96 -4.15 7.60
N LEU A 122 12.00 -3.17 8.50
CA LEU A 122 13.22 -2.43 8.84
C LEU A 122 14.25 -3.28 9.60
N GLY A 123 13.83 -4.39 10.23
CA GLY A 123 14.74 -5.35 10.86
C GLY A 123 15.46 -6.26 9.86
N GLN A 124 15.04 -6.26 8.59
CA GLN A 124 15.48 -7.19 7.55
C GLN A 124 16.27 -6.50 6.42
N LEU A 125 16.72 -5.27 6.62
CA LEU A 125 17.45 -4.52 5.61
C LEU A 125 18.73 -5.26 5.17
N VAL A 126 18.92 -5.44 3.86
CA VAL A 126 20.14 -6.02 3.26
C VAL A 126 21.37 -5.16 3.60
N SER A 127 21.18 -3.84 3.71
CA SER A 127 22.23 -2.89 4.10
C SER A 127 22.75 -3.08 5.53
N GLY A 128 22.04 -3.84 6.37
CA GLY A 128 22.37 -4.00 7.78
C GLY A 128 22.14 -2.74 8.63
N ALA A 129 21.56 -1.68 8.07
CA ALA A 129 21.23 -0.47 8.81
C ALA A 129 20.21 -0.77 9.92
N ARG A 130 20.49 -0.35 11.17
CA ARG A 130 19.64 -0.60 12.34
C ARG A 130 19.04 0.66 12.97
N ARG A 131 19.25 1.84 12.37
CA ARG A 131 18.67 3.11 12.81
C ARG A 131 18.32 3.97 11.59
N ALA A 132 17.19 4.67 11.66
CA ALA A 132 16.86 5.72 10.72
C ALA A 132 17.90 6.84 10.83
N GLY A 133 18.81 6.92 9.85
CA GLY A 133 19.47 8.19 9.58
C GLY A 133 18.38 9.21 9.28
N ARG A 134 18.45 10.40 9.88
CA ARG A 134 17.48 11.49 9.70
C ARG A 134 17.08 11.59 8.23
N CYS A 135 15.78 11.49 7.95
CA CYS A 135 15.23 11.72 6.62
C CYS A 135 15.51 13.18 6.24
N ARG A 136 16.60 13.42 5.50
CA ARG A 136 16.90 14.73 4.92
C ARG A 136 16.07 14.85 3.65
N VAL A 137 15.01 15.64 3.71
CA VAL A 137 14.34 16.15 2.51
C VAL A 137 15.31 17.13 1.86
N ALA A 138 15.89 16.76 0.72
CA ALA A 138 16.67 17.67 -0.09
C ALA A 138 15.70 18.70 -0.71
N ALA A 139 15.57 19.86 -0.08
CA ALA A 139 14.92 21.00 -0.70
C ALA A 139 15.83 21.51 -1.83
N GLY A 140 15.53 21.11 -3.07
CA GLY A 140 16.19 21.67 -4.25
C GLY A 140 15.87 23.15 -4.36
N HIS A 141 16.88 24.01 -4.19
CA HIS A 141 16.87 25.38 -4.70
C HIS A 141 17.64 25.38 -6.02
N SER A 142 16.94 25.61 -7.12
CA SER A 142 17.54 26.00 -8.39
C SER A 142 18.00 27.46 -8.27
N GLN A 143 19.26 27.73 -8.62
CA GLN A 143 19.69 29.03 -9.14
C GLN A 143 19.61 28.99 -10.65
#